data_AF-A0A943LBI9-F1
#
_entry.id   AF-A0A943LBI9-F1
#
_cell.length_a   1.000
_cell.length_b   1.000
_cell.length_c   1.000
_cell.angle_alpha   90.00
_cell.angle_beta   90.00
_cell.angle_gamma   90.00
#
_symmetry.space_group_name_H-M   'P 1'
#
loop_
_entity.id
_entity.type
_entity.pdbx_description
1 polymer ?
#
loop_
_entity_poly.entity_id
_entity_poly.type
_entity_poly.pdbx_seq_one_letter_code
_entity_poly.pdbx_strand_id
1 'polypeptide(L)'
;MIGLSFYILADTFFIANGVGSIGLTALNIVLPLWSLISGIGLMIGAGGGIKYSIQRGRNNESGANKVFTHSIVIGTVVGAIITIVGVFFSYDIVRILGADNEVIPLAG
;
A
#
# COMPACT_ATOMS: atom_id res chain seq x y z
N MET A 1 4.00 -3.90 17.37
CA MET A 1 4.29 -4.97 16.38
C MET A 1 3.48 -6.25 16.63
N ILE A 2 3.30 -6.70 17.88
CA ILE A 2 2.50 -7.91 18.21
C ILE A 2 1.08 -7.88 17.62
N GLY A 3 0.40 -6.73 17.65
CA GLY A 3 -0.95 -6.59 17.08
C GLY A 3 -1.02 -6.80 15.56
N LEU A 4 -0.02 -6.33 14.81
CA LEU A 4 0.04 -6.54 13.35
C LEU A 4 0.27 -8.02 13.03
N SER A 5 1.12 -8.70 13.80
CA SER A 5 1.37 -10.14 13.62
C SER A 5 0.12 -10.97 13.89
N PHE A 6 -0.64 -10.66 14.94
CA PHE A 6 -1.93 -11.31 15.20
C PHE A 6 -2.96 -11.03 14.10
N TYR A 7 -2.98 -9.80 13.56
CA TYR A 7 -3.84 -9.45 12.43
C TYR A 7 -3.53 -10.28 11.18
N ILE A 8 -2.25 -10.36 10.78
CA ILE A 8 -1.83 -11.14 9.61
C ILE A 8 -2.15 -12.64 9.82
N LEU A 9 -1.92 -13.17 11.03
CA LEU A 9 -2.25 -14.55 11.36
C LEU A 9 -3.76 -14.82 11.25
N ALA A 10 -4.59 -13.95 11.84
CA ALA A 10 -6.04 -14.09 11.79
C ALA A 10 -6.56 -13.98 10.35
N ASP A 11 -6.11 -12.99 9.59
CA ASP A 11 -6.48 -12.77 8.19
C ASP A 11 -6.15 -14.00 7.33
N THR A 12 -4.90 -14.49 7.42
CA THR A 12 -4.46 -15.69 6.70
C THR A 12 -5.25 -16.94 7.13
N PHE A 13 -5.53 -17.09 8.43
CA PHE A 13 -6.29 -18.23 8.96
C PHE A 13 -7.72 -18.26 8.44
N PHE A 14 -8.42 -17.12 8.44
CA PHE A 14 -9.80 -17.04 7.94
C PHE A 14 -9.86 -17.20 6.41
N ILE A 15 -8.90 -16.67 5.65
CA ILE A 15 -8.81 -16.88 4.20
C ILE A 15 -8.57 -18.35 3.88
N ALA A 16 -7.65 -19.01 4.59
CA ALA A 16 -7.37 -20.43 4.42
C ALA A 16 -8.56 -21.31 4.82
N ASN A 17 -9.31 -20.95 5.85
CA ASN A 17 -10.48 -21.72 6.31
C ASN A 17 -11.71 -21.51 5.41
N GLY A 18 -11.94 -20.28 4.93
CA GLY A 18 -13.12 -19.92 4.13
C GLY A 18 -12.99 -20.23 2.64
N VAL A 19 -11.85 -19.90 2.02
CA VAL A 19 -11.63 -20.00 0.56
C VAL A 19 -10.62 -21.11 0.20
N GLY A 20 -9.86 -21.60 1.18
CA GLY A 20 -8.91 -22.69 0.97
C GLY A 20 -7.65 -22.26 0.19
N SER A 21 -7.03 -23.23 -0.48
CA SER A 21 -5.78 -23.08 -1.25
C SER A 21 -5.84 -21.96 -2.31
N ILE A 22 -7.00 -21.80 -2.97
CA ILE A 22 -7.21 -20.81 -4.03
C ILE A 22 -7.14 -19.39 -3.45
N GLY A 23 -7.75 -19.16 -2.28
CA GLY A 23 -7.70 -17.87 -1.58
C GLY A 23 -6.29 -17.51 -1.12
N LEU A 24 -5.52 -18.51 -0.66
CA LEU A 24 -4.12 -18.30 -0.27
C LEU A 24 -3.22 -18.00 -1.47
N THR A 25 -3.51 -18.61 -2.62
CA THR A 25 -2.84 -18.32 -3.89
C THR A 25 -3.14 -16.90 -4.35
N ALA A 26 -4.41 -16.49 -4.31
CA ALA A 26 -4.84 -15.11 -4.60
C ALA A 26 -4.10 -14.10 -3.70
N LEU A 27 -4.06 -14.35 -2.39
CA LEU A 27 -3.38 -13.49 -1.43
C LEU A 27 -1.91 -13.31 -1.79
N ASN A 28 -1.19 -14.41 -2.02
CA ASN A 28 0.25 -14.36 -2.33
C ASN A 28 0.57 -13.62 -3.63
N ILE A 29 -0.32 -13.66 -4.62
CA ILE A 29 -0.18 -12.91 -5.89
C ILE A 29 -0.31 -11.40 -5.66
N VAL A 30 -1.15 -10.97 -4.71
CA VAL A 30 -1.41 -9.54 -4.41
C VAL A 30 -0.39 -8.96 -3.40
N LEU A 31 0.30 -9.78 -2.60
CA LEU A 31 1.29 -9.30 -1.61
C LEU A 31 2.41 -8.41 -2.19
N PRO A 32 2.99 -8.68 -3.37
CA PRO A 32 3.98 -7.79 -3.99
C PRO A 32 3.42 -6.39 -4.28
N LEU A 33 2.17 -6.30 -4.76
CA LEU A 33 1.46 -5.03 -4.97
C LEU A 33 1.26 -4.26 -3.68
N TRP A 34 0.75 -4.95 -2.65
CA TRP A 34 0.56 -4.36 -1.34
C TRP A 34 1.88 -3.81 -0.77
N SER A 35 2.98 -4.55 -0.96
CA SER A 35 4.31 -4.14 -0.53
C SER A 35 4.81 -2.90 -1.28
N LEU A 36 4.55 -2.82 -2.59
CA LEU A 36 4.90 -1.66 -3.41
C LEU A 36 4.14 -0.41 -2.96
N ILE A 37 2.82 -0.51 -2.80
CA ILE A 37 1.96 0.60 -2.35
C ILE A 37 2.38 1.06 -0.95
N SER A 38 2.57 0.12 -0.03
CA SER A 38 3.02 0.41 1.33
C SER A 38 4.39 1.05 1.36
N GLY A 39 5.33 0.59 0.51
CA GLY A 39 6.67 1.17 0.37
C GLY A 39 6.65 2.61 -0.12
N ILE A 40 5.83 2.92 -1.13
CA ILE A 40 5.67 4.29 -1.63
C ILE A 40 5.08 5.19 -0.54
N GLY A 41 4.05 4.73 0.17
CA GLY A 41 3.44 5.46 1.29
C GLY A 41 4.45 5.74 2.41
N LEU A 42 5.25 4.74 2.76
CA LEU A 42 6.31 4.87 3.76
C LEU A 42 7.38 5.87 3.30
N MET A 43 7.79 5.83 2.02
CA MET A 43 8.79 6.75 1.47
C MET A 43 8.32 8.20 1.54
N ILE A 44 7.06 8.47 1.18
CA ILE A 44 6.49 9.83 1.24
C ILE A 44 6.33 10.27 2.70
N GLY A 45 5.81 9.41 3.56
CA GLY A 45 5.58 9.73 4.98
C GLY A 45 6.89 9.96 5.76
N ALA A 46 7.80 9.00 5.70
CA ALA A 46 9.10 9.10 6.38
C ALA A 46 9.98 10.20 5.76
N GLY A 47 10.07 10.27 4.43
CA GLY A 47 10.85 11.29 3.73
C GLY A 47 10.34 12.71 3.95
N GLY A 48 9.02 12.90 3.93
CA GLY A 48 8.36 14.16 4.24
C GLY A 48 8.56 14.57 5.70
N GLY A 49 8.40 13.62 6.63
CA GLY A 49 8.62 13.82 8.06
C GLY A 49 10.07 14.22 8.40
N ILE A 50 11.07 13.60 7.77
CA ILE A 50 12.48 13.97 7.95
C ILE A 50 12.72 15.40 7.49
N LYS A 51 12.27 15.77 6.27
CA LYS A 51 12.44 17.15 5.77
C LYS A 51 11.71 18.18 6.63
N TYR A 52 10.53 17.84 7.15
CA TYR A 52 9.78 18.67 8.09
C TYR A 52 10.57 18.92 9.37
N SER A 53 11.09 17.84 9.98
CA SER A 53 11.91 17.91 11.20
C SER A 53 13.16 18.78 11.03
N ILE A 54 13.84 18.66 9.87
CA ILE A 54 15.02 19.47 9.54
C ILE A 54 14.67 20.97 9.44
N GLN A 55 13.59 21.34 8.76
CA GLN A 55 13.20 22.76 8.62
C GLN A 55 12.73 23.35 9.95
N ARG A 56 12.00 22.57 10.75
CA ARG A 56 11.56 22.97 12.08
C ARG A 56 12.74 23.15 13.03
N GLY A 57 13.74 22.26 12.98
CA GLY A 57 14.99 22.38 13.74
C GLY A 57 15.83 23.61 13.36
N ARG A 58 15.62 24.18 12.18
CA ARG A 58 16.27 25.44 11.73
C ARG A 58 15.47 26.70 12.12
N ASN A 59 14.47 26.60 13.00
CA ASN A 59 13.51 27.67 13.31
C ASN A 59 12.79 28.25 12.08
N ASN A 60 12.72 27.50 10.97
CA ASN A 60 12.05 27.92 9.74
C ASN A 60 10.66 27.31 9.65
N GLU A 61 9.71 27.85 10.44
CA GLU A 61 8.34 27.33 10.49
C GLU A 61 7.60 27.43 9.14
N SER A 62 7.84 28.51 8.39
CA SER A 62 7.24 28.67 7.05
C SER A 62 7.72 27.59 6.07
N GLY A 63 9.02 27.27 6.11
CA GLY A 63 9.60 26.18 5.32
C GLY A 63 9.08 24.80 5.75
N ALA A 64 8.94 24.57 7.06
CA ALA A 64 8.40 23.33 7.60
C ALA A 64 6.95 23.11 7.15
N ASN A 65 6.09 24.13 7.27
CA ASN A 65 4.69 24.03 6.86
C ASN A 65 4.55 23.76 5.35
N LYS A 66 5.36 24.41 4.50
CA LYS A 66 5.40 24.12 3.06
C LYS A 66 5.78 22.68 2.77
N VAL A 67 6.80 22.15 3.44
CA VAL A 67 7.23 20.74 3.26
C VAL A 67 6.12 19.78 3.67
N PHE A 68 5.44 20.06 4.79
CA PHE A 68 4.32 19.25 5.26
C PHE A 68 3.16 19.24 4.26
N THR A 69 2.70 20.42 3.81
CA THR A 69 1.63 20.53 2.82
C THR A 69 2.02 19.85 1.51
N HIS A 70 3.24 20.05 1.00
CA HIS A 70 3.68 19.36 -0.22
C HIS A 70 3.75 17.85 -0.06
N SER A 71 4.20 17.35 1.10
CA SER A 71 4.25 15.91 1.35
C SER A 71 2.86 15.29 1.38
N ILE A 72 1.88 15.97 1.99
CA ILE A 72 0.47 15.54 1.97
C ILE A 72 -0.08 15.57 0.55
N VAL A 73 0.09 16.68 -0.18
CA VAL A 73 -0.43 16.82 -1.55
C VAL A 73 0.15 15.74 -2.46
N ILE A 74 1.46 15.50 -2.41
CA ILE A 74 2.11 14.44 -3.20
C ILE A 74 1.57 13.07 -2.78
N GLY A 75 1.43 12.81 -1.47
CA GLY A 75 0.85 11.56 -0.97
C GLY A 75 -0.58 11.34 -1.47
N THR A 76 -1.42 12.37 -1.44
CA THR A 76 -2.79 12.31 -1.94
C THR A 76 -2.85 12.10 -3.45
N VAL A 77 -2.02 12.81 -4.22
CA VAL A 77 -1.97 12.66 -5.69
C VAL A 77 -1.50 11.26 -6.08
N VAL A 78 -0.41 10.77 -5.47
CA VAL A 78 0.12 9.42 -5.73
C VAL A 78 -0.89 8.36 -5.31
N GLY A 79 -1.52 8.52 -4.14
CA GLY A 79 -2.58 7.63 -3.68
C GLY A 79 -3.78 7.61 -4.63
N ALA A 80 -4.23 8.78 -5.11
CA ALA A 80 -5.32 8.86 -6.08
C ALA A 80 -4.97 8.17 -7.41
N ILE A 81 -3.74 8.35 -7.91
CA ILE A 81 -3.27 7.66 -9.12
C ILE A 81 -3.28 6.15 -8.92
N ILE A 82 -2.72 5.67 -7.80
CA ILE A 82 -2.71 4.23 -7.47
C ILE A 82 -4.12 3.68 -7.38
N THR A 83 -5.05 4.39 -6.73
CA THR A 83 -6.46 3.96 -6.63
C THR A 83 -7.14 3.91 -8.00
N ILE A 84 -6.95 4.92 -8.85
CA ILE A 84 -7.54 4.94 -10.20
C ILE A 84 -6.98 3.77 -11.02
N VAL A 85 -5.66 3.59 -11.03
CA VAL A 85 -5.04 2.48 -11.75
C VAL A 85 -5.51 1.14 -11.20
N GLY A 86 -5.62 1.01 -9.87
CA GLY A 86 -6.13 -0.20 -9.21
C GLY A 86 -7.56 -0.52 -9.62
N VAL A 87 -8.47 0.45 -9.62
CA VAL A 87 -9.89 0.21 -9.95
C VAL A 87 -10.11 -0.13 -11.43
N PHE A 88 -9.37 0.51 -12.34
CA PHE A 88 -9.59 0.31 -13.78
C PHE A 88 -8.74 -0.83 -14.37
N PHE A 89 -7.59 -1.16 -13.79
CA PHE A 89 -6.65 -2.16 -14.31
C PHE A 89 -6.37 -3.32 -13.34
N SER A 90 -7.17 -3.52 -12.28
CA SER A 90 -6.94 -4.62 -11.32
C SER A 90 -6.79 -5.97 -12.00
N TYR A 91 -7.71 -6.30 -12.91
CA TYR A 91 -7.73 -7.56 -13.65
C TYR A 91 -6.47 -7.78 -14.50
N ASP A 92 -6.00 -6.75 -15.21
CA ASP A 92 -4.80 -6.83 -16.04
C ASP A 92 -3.54 -6.97 -15.20
N ILE A 93 -3.46 -6.23 -14.08
CA ILE A 93 -2.34 -6.28 -13.15
C ILE A 93 -2.22 -7.67 -12.52
N VAL A 94 -3.34 -8.24 -12.07
CA VAL A 94 -3.42 -9.56 -11.45
C VAL A 94 -3.07 -10.67 -12.46
N ARG A 95 -3.47 -10.51 -13.72
CA ARG A 95 -3.09 -11.41 -14.81
C ARG A 95 -1.61 -11.37 -15.15
N ILE A 96 -0.98 -10.18 -15.13
CA ILE A 96 0.47 -10.02 -15.33
C ILE A 96 1.26 -10.66 -14.17
N LEU A 97 0.73 -10.62 -12.96
CA LEU A 97 1.32 -11.26 -11.78
C LEU A 97 1.16 -12.79 -11.75
N GLY A 98 0.51 -13.38 -12.77
CA GLY A 98 0.42 -14.82 -12.95
C GLY A 98 -0.83 -15.47 -12.36
N ALA A 99 -1.90 -14.71 -12.12
CA ALA A 99 -3.18 -15.29 -11.70
C ALA A 99 -3.82 -16.13 -12.82
N ASP A 100 -4.19 -17.35 -12.47
CA ASP A 100 -4.94 -18.26 -13.34
C ASP A 100 -6.43 -17.87 -13.37
N ASN A 101 -7.19 -18.35 -14.37
CA ASN A 101 -8.58 -17.90 -14.61
C ASN A 101 -9.53 -18.12 -13.41
N GLU A 102 -9.23 -19.08 -12.53
CA GLU A 102 -9.99 -19.34 -11.28
C GLU A 102 -9.64 -18.36 -10.15
N VAL A 103 -8.46 -17.73 -10.19
CA VAL A 103 -7.93 -16.82 -9.16
C VAL A 103 -8.23 -15.35 -9.50
N ILE A 104 -8.35 -15.02 -10.79
CA ILE A 104 -8.69 -13.69 -11.30
C ILE A 104 -9.95 -13.08 -10.62
N PRO A 105 -11.09 -13.78 -10.48
CA PRO A 105 -12.28 -13.20 -9.85
C PRO A 105 -12.15 -12.97 -8.33
N LEU A 106 -11.11 -13.53 -7.68
CA LEU A 106 -10.84 -13.35 -6.26
C LEU A 106 -9.74 -12.31 -5.98
N ALA A 107 -8.89 -12.02 -6.97
CA ALA A 107 -7.74 -11.12 -6.83
C ALA A 107 -7.87 -9.78 -7.57
N GLY A 108 -8.78 -9.69 -8.56
CA GLY A 108 -9.09 -8.46 -9.31
C GLY A 108 -10.20 -7.62 -8.70
#